data_AF-A0A1V6HA58-F1
#
_entry.id   AF-A0A1V6HA58-F1
#
_cell.length_a   1.000
_cell.length_b   1.000
_cell.length_c   1.000
_cell.angle_alpha   90.00
_cell.angle_beta   90.00
_cell.angle_gamma   90.00
#
_symmetry.space_group_name_H-M   'P 1'
#
loop_
_entity.id
_entity.type
_entity.pdbx_description
1 polymer ?
#
loop_
_entity_poly.entity_id
_entity_poly.type
_entity_poly.pdbx_seq_one_letter_code
_entity_poly.pdbx_strand_id
1 'polypeptide(L)'
;MTINNPAELRRTLDPSRIYSRLKIGYQKFADTGEVNSIDTFHTQRDYSTRLKVVDNELVRISKFVACPYAIEFTRRKTFEPDTKDWRYDNDIFIFEVRRYIPLTLRYDVKIGATDTDNTIISPTTIINVALSPSRNAINHLRLLFPSNTIISELQATGLIGNTKAKTKRASQAGTLHADPAAGGILSENDTLSRVEPIYTPEVIEFEYPISQSDWDRLNADRYGLITVNSVPCWLSEASRSPLTGITKFKLIPKNV
;
A
#
# COMPACT_ATOMS: atom_id res chain seq x y z
N MET A 1 9.33 -18.41 -18.24
CA MET A 1 8.90 -18.86 -19.59
C MET A 1 9.20 -17.75 -20.57
N THR A 2 9.60 -18.07 -21.81
CA THR A 2 9.87 -17.06 -22.86
C THR A 2 9.03 -17.36 -24.09
N ILE A 3 8.35 -16.34 -24.62
CA ILE A 3 7.50 -16.41 -25.80
C ILE A 3 8.08 -15.45 -26.84
N ASN A 4 8.46 -16.00 -27.99
CA ASN A 4 9.07 -15.25 -29.07
C ASN A 4 8.14 -15.24 -30.28
N ASN A 5 7.96 -14.07 -30.88
CA ASN A 5 7.15 -13.82 -32.08
C ASN A 5 5.75 -14.47 -32.02
N PRO A 6 4.93 -14.19 -30.99
CA PRO A 6 3.56 -14.68 -30.97
C PRO A 6 2.75 -14.07 -32.12
N ALA A 7 1.92 -14.88 -32.76
CA ALA A 7 1.02 -14.43 -33.81
C ALA A 7 -0.04 -13.47 -33.24
N GLU A 8 -0.44 -12.49 -34.05
CA GLU A 8 -1.53 -11.55 -33.74
C GLU A 8 -1.38 -10.83 -32.37
N LEU A 9 -0.13 -10.54 -31.97
CA LEU A 9 0.12 -9.79 -30.74
C LEU A 9 -0.57 -8.43 -30.80
N ARG A 10 -1.51 -8.23 -29.88
CA ARG A 10 -2.24 -6.99 -29.70
C ARG A 10 -1.76 -6.31 -28.43
N ARG A 11 -1.47 -5.01 -28.54
CA ARG A 11 -1.24 -4.12 -27.41
C ARG A 11 -2.38 -3.14 -27.29
N THR A 12 -2.94 -3.02 -26.09
CA THR A 12 -4.00 -2.05 -25.79
C THR A 12 -3.65 -1.28 -24.53
N LEU A 13 -4.08 -0.02 -24.47
CA LEU A 13 -4.07 0.75 -23.24
C LEU A 13 -5.26 0.30 -22.38
N ASP A 14 -5.03 0.09 -21.09
CA ASP A 14 -6.04 -0.17 -20.07
C ASP A 14 -6.20 1.06 -19.16
N PRO A 15 -7.17 1.96 -19.45
CA PRO A 15 -7.38 3.16 -18.66
C PRO A 15 -7.73 2.86 -17.20
N SER A 16 -8.28 1.68 -16.88
CA SER A 16 -8.68 1.33 -15.51
C SER A 16 -7.49 1.20 -14.55
N ARG A 17 -6.28 1.05 -15.09
CA ARG A 17 -5.00 0.99 -14.36
C ARG A 17 -4.30 2.34 -14.25
N ILE A 18 -4.90 3.38 -14.81
CA ILE A 18 -4.40 4.75 -14.73
C ILE A 18 -5.16 5.43 -13.61
N TYR A 19 -4.48 5.81 -12.54
CA TYR A 19 -5.08 6.51 -11.41
C TYR A 19 -4.59 7.95 -11.37
N SER A 20 -5.49 8.88 -11.09
CA SER A 20 -5.16 10.30 -10.86
C SER A 20 -5.35 10.72 -9.41
N ARG A 21 -6.07 9.91 -8.62
CA ARG A 21 -6.33 10.13 -7.19
C ARG A 21 -5.97 8.91 -6.35
N LEU A 22 -5.56 9.14 -5.11
CA LEU A 22 -5.33 8.12 -4.09
C LEU A 22 -6.09 8.51 -2.83
N LYS A 23 -6.98 7.64 -2.37
CA LYS A 23 -7.62 7.75 -1.06
C LYS A 23 -7.09 6.65 -0.16
N ILE A 24 -6.47 6.99 0.96
CA ILE A 24 -5.75 6.03 1.82
C ILE A 24 -5.87 6.35 3.31
N GLY A 25 -5.78 5.32 4.14
CA GLY A 25 -5.77 5.48 5.59
C GLY A 25 -6.67 4.45 6.26
N TYR A 26 -7.42 4.88 7.27
CA TYR A 26 -8.21 3.99 8.13
C TYR A 26 -9.68 4.38 8.14
N GLN A 27 -10.54 3.35 8.14
CA GLN A 27 -11.99 3.55 8.25
C GLN A 27 -12.39 3.99 9.65
N LYS A 28 -11.71 3.45 10.66
CA LYS A 28 -12.04 3.63 12.08
C LYS A 28 -10.84 4.20 12.84
N PHE A 29 -11.10 5.26 13.60
CA PHE A 29 -10.15 5.96 14.46
C PHE A 29 -10.93 6.61 15.61
N ALA A 30 -10.23 7.10 16.64
CA ALA A 30 -10.88 7.71 17.80
C ALA A 30 -11.56 9.03 17.43
N ASP A 31 -12.74 9.27 17.98
CA ASP A 31 -13.51 10.48 17.75
C ASP A 31 -12.82 11.70 18.35
N THR A 32 -12.84 12.82 17.61
CA THR A 32 -12.17 14.06 17.98
C THR A 32 -12.82 14.78 19.17
N GLY A 33 -14.05 14.41 19.53
CA GLY A 33 -14.77 14.97 20.68
C GLY A 33 -14.34 14.42 22.04
N GLU A 34 -13.66 13.27 22.08
CA GLU A 34 -13.28 12.59 23.33
C GLU A 34 -11.84 12.90 23.77
N VAL A 35 -10.98 13.39 22.87
CA VAL A 35 -9.57 13.77 23.16
C VAL A 35 -9.10 14.89 22.26
N ASN A 36 -8.14 15.68 22.75
CA ASN A 36 -7.31 16.52 21.90
C ASN A 36 -6.68 15.67 20.78
N SER A 37 -7.16 15.85 19.56
CA SER A 37 -6.97 14.90 18.44
C SER A 37 -5.60 15.00 17.77
N ILE A 38 -4.65 15.68 18.42
CA ILE A 38 -3.30 15.92 17.91
C ILE A 38 -2.54 14.59 17.77
N ASP A 39 -2.67 13.64 18.69
CA ASP A 39 -1.99 12.34 18.55
C ASP A 39 -2.75 11.35 17.64
N THR A 40 -3.88 11.77 17.05
CA THR A 40 -4.69 10.96 16.13
C THR A 40 -4.43 11.36 14.68
N PHE A 41 -3.36 10.82 14.10
CA PHE A 41 -3.03 11.00 12.68
C PHE A 41 -3.33 9.79 11.80
N HIS A 42 -3.71 8.63 12.38
CA HIS A 42 -4.17 7.42 11.66
C HIS A 42 -5.59 7.56 11.11
N THR A 43 -5.82 8.60 10.34
CA THR A 43 -7.09 8.97 9.71
C THR A 43 -6.97 8.82 8.19
N GLN A 44 -7.77 9.53 7.40
CA GLN A 44 -7.77 9.43 5.94
C GLN A 44 -6.99 10.57 5.27
N ARG A 45 -6.38 10.24 4.13
CA ARG A 45 -5.68 11.15 3.23
C ARG A 45 -6.19 10.94 1.82
N ASP A 46 -6.46 12.04 1.14
CA ASP A 46 -6.72 12.07 -0.28
C ASP A 46 -5.57 12.82 -0.95
N TYR A 47 -5.01 12.20 -1.98
CA TYR A 47 -3.99 12.77 -2.84
C TYR A 47 -4.51 12.85 -4.27
N SER A 48 -4.09 13.88 -5.00
CA SER A 48 -4.37 14.03 -6.42
C SER A 48 -3.10 14.36 -7.18
N THR A 49 -3.00 13.80 -8.38
CA THR A 49 -2.10 14.28 -9.42
C THR A 49 -2.71 15.52 -10.08
N ARG A 50 -1.93 16.20 -10.93
CA ARG A 50 -2.45 17.24 -11.83
C ARG A 50 -3.03 16.70 -13.14
N LEU A 51 -3.14 15.36 -13.32
CA LEU A 51 -3.75 14.78 -14.53
C LEU A 51 -5.23 15.10 -14.56
N LYS A 52 -5.67 15.72 -15.65
CA LYS A 52 -7.09 15.91 -15.95
C LYS A 52 -7.64 14.90 -16.97
N VAL A 53 -6.76 14.07 -17.56
CA VAL A 53 -7.11 13.16 -18.65
C VAL A 53 -7.85 11.92 -18.15
N VAL A 54 -7.63 11.51 -16.89
CA VAL A 54 -8.26 10.36 -16.25
C VAL A 54 -8.67 10.76 -14.84
N ASP A 55 -9.84 10.30 -14.38
CA ASP A 55 -10.39 10.60 -13.04
C ASP A 55 -10.62 9.33 -12.19
N ASN A 56 -9.73 8.35 -12.33
CA ASN A 56 -9.81 7.13 -11.54
C ASN A 56 -9.13 7.33 -10.17
N GLU A 57 -9.78 6.80 -9.14
CA GLU A 57 -9.30 6.84 -7.77
C GLU A 57 -8.85 5.46 -7.29
N LEU A 58 -7.62 5.40 -6.75
CA LEU A 58 -7.14 4.23 -6.03
C LEU A 58 -7.57 4.33 -4.57
N VAL A 59 -8.51 3.49 -4.14
CA VAL A 59 -8.98 3.46 -2.75
C VAL A 59 -8.23 2.38 -1.95
N ARG A 60 -7.60 2.79 -0.85
CA ARG A 60 -6.82 1.98 0.10
C ARG A 60 -7.18 2.35 1.55
N ILE A 61 -8.47 2.30 1.85
CA ILE A 61 -8.97 2.46 3.22
C ILE A 61 -8.94 1.11 3.92
N SER A 62 -8.16 1.02 4.99
CA SER A 62 -8.05 -0.17 5.83
C SER A 62 -9.25 -0.28 6.79
N LYS A 63 -9.79 -1.51 6.92
CA LYS A 63 -10.80 -1.86 7.93
C LYS A 63 -10.20 -2.10 9.32
N PHE A 64 -8.89 -2.31 9.40
CA PHE A 64 -8.20 -2.47 10.68
C PHE A 64 -8.13 -1.15 11.44
N VAL A 65 -7.98 -1.23 12.76
CA VAL A 65 -7.83 -0.06 13.62
C VAL A 65 -6.36 0.08 14.02
N ALA A 66 -5.72 1.14 13.55
CA ALA A 66 -4.33 1.48 13.88
C ALA A 66 -4.21 2.71 14.79
N CYS A 67 -5.31 3.43 15.05
CA CYS A 67 -5.31 4.64 15.85
C CYS A 67 -4.96 4.36 17.32
N PRO A 68 -3.90 4.98 17.88
CA PRO A 68 -3.45 4.77 19.25
C PRO A 68 -4.55 5.01 20.30
N TYR A 69 -5.32 6.10 20.17
CA TYR A 69 -6.39 6.38 21.12
C TYR A 69 -7.56 5.41 20.99
N ALA A 70 -7.92 4.96 19.79
CA ALA A 70 -8.99 3.96 19.65
C ALA A 70 -8.62 2.65 20.35
N ILE A 71 -7.36 2.24 20.23
CA ILE A 71 -6.80 1.07 20.92
C ILE A 71 -6.81 1.29 22.43
N GLU A 72 -6.26 2.42 22.91
CA GLU A 72 -6.14 2.70 24.35
C GLU A 72 -7.50 2.85 25.02
N PHE A 73 -8.48 3.47 24.37
CA PHE A 73 -9.84 3.58 24.87
C PHE A 73 -10.52 2.23 24.99
N THR A 74 -10.36 1.37 23.99
CA THR A 74 -10.87 0.00 24.05
C THR A 74 -10.22 -0.78 25.19
N ARG A 75 -8.90 -0.64 25.37
CA ARG A 75 -8.18 -1.24 26.50
C ARG A 75 -8.70 -0.71 27.84
N ARG A 76 -9.07 0.57 27.95
CA ARG A 76 -9.60 1.13 29.19
C ARG A 76 -10.99 0.60 29.54
N LYS A 77 -11.82 0.29 28.53
CA LYS A 77 -13.14 -0.30 28.74
C LYS A 77 -13.10 -1.63 29.47
N THR A 78 -12.03 -2.41 29.37
CA THR A 78 -11.91 -3.68 30.11
C THR A 78 -11.82 -3.49 31.63
N PHE A 79 -11.55 -2.27 32.12
CA PHE A 79 -11.52 -1.96 33.55
C PHE A 79 -12.83 -1.36 34.07
N GLU A 80 -13.76 -1.03 33.17
CA GLU A 80 -15.09 -0.57 33.56
C GLU A 80 -15.95 -1.80 33.89
N PRO A 81 -16.61 -1.85 35.07
CA PRO A 81 -17.46 -2.96 35.45
C PRO A 81 -18.83 -2.85 34.76
N ASP A 82 -18.84 -2.87 33.43
CA ASP A 82 -20.02 -2.84 32.58
C ASP A 82 -19.96 -4.01 31.58
N THR A 83 -21.12 -4.56 31.21
CA THR A 83 -21.25 -5.64 30.22
C THR A 83 -21.74 -5.13 28.87
N LYS A 84 -21.75 -3.82 28.67
CA LYS A 84 -22.16 -3.21 27.41
C LYS A 84 -21.10 -3.42 26.33
N ASP A 85 -21.59 -3.73 25.14
CA ASP A 85 -20.77 -3.75 23.93
C ASP A 85 -20.08 -2.39 23.73
N TRP A 86 -18.80 -2.45 23.40
CA TRP A 86 -18.02 -1.28 23.03
C TRP A 86 -17.87 -1.19 21.51
N ARG A 87 -17.75 0.05 21.01
CA ARG A 87 -17.82 0.37 19.57
C ARG A 87 -16.76 -0.33 18.70
N TYR A 88 -15.69 -0.85 19.32
CA TYR A 88 -14.60 -1.53 18.63
C TYR A 88 -14.46 -3.03 18.97
N ASP A 89 -15.43 -3.64 19.66
CA ASP A 89 -15.32 -5.05 20.10
C ASP A 89 -15.22 -6.05 18.94
N ASN A 90 -15.82 -5.71 17.80
CA ASN A 90 -15.79 -6.53 16.59
C ASN A 90 -14.69 -6.11 15.61
N ASP A 91 -13.77 -5.23 16.02
CA ASP A 91 -12.69 -4.74 15.17
C ASP A 91 -11.36 -5.43 15.41
N ILE A 92 -10.54 -5.47 14.37
CA ILE A 92 -9.19 -6.01 14.43
C ILE A 92 -8.21 -4.86 14.58
N PHE A 93 -7.52 -4.84 15.71
CA PHE A 93 -6.41 -3.90 15.98
C PHE A 93 -5.12 -4.39 15.34
N ILE A 94 -4.33 -3.46 14.82
CA ILE A 94 -2.99 -3.75 14.28
C ILE A 94 -1.92 -2.94 14.99
N PHE A 95 -0.76 -3.56 15.14
CA PHE A 95 0.40 -2.99 15.83
C PHE A 95 1.65 -3.07 14.96
N GLU A 96 2.40 -1.98 14.87
CA GLU A 96 3.79 -2.02 14.46
C GLU A 96 4.58 -2.78 15.54
N VAL A 97 5.23 -3.87 15.14
CA VAL A 97 6.07 -4.67 16.04
C VAL A 97 7.53 -4.60 15.63
N ARG A 98 8.42 -4.74 16.60
CA ARG A 98 9.85 -4.95 16.37
C ARG A 98 10.24 -6.35 16.81
N ARG A 99 11.20 -6.96 16.10
CA ARG A 99 11.77 -8.24 16.46
C ARG A 99 13.03 -8.03 17.28
N TYR A 100 13.09 -8.63 18.47
CA TYR A 100 14.30 -8.64 19.28
C TYR A 100 15.16 -9.88 18.93
N ILE A 101 16.44 -9.67 18.62
CA ILE A 101 17.44 -10.73 18.32
C ILE A 101 18.62 -10.44 19.27
N PRO A 102 19.03 -11.38 20.16
CA PRO A 102 19.59 -12.65 19.69
C PRO A 102 19.15 -13.95 20.40
N LEU A 103 18.27 -13.95 21.42
CA LEU A 103 18.06 -15.17 22.23
C LEU A 103 16.61 -15.61 22.47
N THR A 104 15.61 -14.78 22.15
CA THR A 104 14.21 -15.21 22.13
C THR A 104 13.51 -14.53 20.96
N LEU A 105 12.77 -15.28 20.15
CA LEU A 105 11.94 -14.73 19.05
C LEU A 105 10.75 -13.95 19.63
N ARG A 106 11.03 -12.83 20.31
CA ARG A 106 10.02 -11.95 20.90
C ARG A 106 9.71 -10.80 19.95
N TYR A 107 8.43 -10.48 19.91
CA TYR A 107 7.90 -9.30 19.24
C TYR A 107 7.40 -8.34 20.32
N ASP A 108 7.91 -7.12 20.31
CA ASP A 108 7.40 -6.04 21.14
C ASP A 108 6.63 -5.06 20.26
N VAL A 109 5.58 -4.43 20.81
CA VAL A 109 4.95 -3.27 20.18
C VAL A 109 5.98 -2.15 20.12
N LYS A 110 6.17 -1.59 18.92
CA LYS A 110 7.06 -0.47 18.71
C LYS A 110 6.37 0.82 19.16
N ILE A 111 7.05 1.51 20.06
CA ILE A 111 6.62 2.78 20.62
C ILE A 111 7.63 3.87 20.26
N GLY A 112 7.15 5.10 20.15
CA GLY A 112 7.94 6.30 19.96
C GLY A 112 8.08 6.75 18.51
N ALA A 113 8.02 8.06 18.33
CA ALA A 113 8.50 8.81 17.19
C ALA A 113 9.63 9.73 17.65
N THR A 114 10.64 9.91 16.80
CA THR A 114 11.68 10.92 16.98
C THR A 114 11.38 12.14 16.09
N ASP A 115 11.97 13.29 16.40
CA ASP A 115 11.92 14.49 15.56
C ASP A 115 10.50 14.87 15.08
N THR A 116 9.55 14.99 16.03
CA THR A 116 8.13 15.27 15.72
C THR A 116 7.80 16.74 15.51
N ASP A 117 8.78 17.64 15.64
CA ASP A 117 8.61 19.09 15.48
C ASP A 117 7.45 19.65 16.33
N ASN A 118 7.25 19.09 17.53
CA ASN A 118 6.15 19.42 18.46
C ASN A 118 4.73 19.27 17.90
N THR A 119 4.57 18.57 16.77
CA THR A 119 3.25 18.33 16.13
C THR A 119 2.48 17.15 16.74
N ILE A 120 3.10 16.45 17.69
CA ILE A 120 2.59 15.31 18.45
C ILE A 120 2.85 15.59 19.93
N ILE A 121 1.83 15.44 20.77
CA ILE A 121 1.86 15.71 22.21
C ILE A 121 2.69 14.64 22.94
N SER A 122 2.50 13.37 22.57
CA SER A 122 3.09 12.23 23.28
C SER A 122 4.07 11.45 22.39
N PRO A 123 5.16 12.07 21.89
CA PRO A 123 6.03 11.46 20.89
C PRO A 123 6.74 10.21 21.38
N THR A 124 7.01 10.06 22.68
CA THR A 124 7.72 8.90 23.23
C THR A 124 6.85 7.66 23.39
N THR A 125 5.53 7.82 23.44
CA THR A 125 4.55 6.73 23.68
C THR A 125 3.67 6.44 22.47
N ILE A 126 3.76 7.23 21.40
CA ILE A 126 2.99 7.01 20.18
C ILE A 126 3.32 5.64 19.56
N ILE A 127 2.31 4.94 19.07
CA ILE A 127 2.46 3.65 18.37
C ILE A 127 2.12 3.78 16.89
N ASN A 128 2.45 2.75 16.12
CA ASN A 128 2.00 2.60 14.73
C ASN A 128 2.52 3.70 13.78
N VAL A 129 3.69 4.27 14.05
CA VAL A 129 4.27 5.34 13.22
C VAL A 129 4.56 4.85 11.80
N ALA A 130 5.02 3.60 11.63
CA ALA A 130 5.23 3.02 10.30
C ALA A 130 3.92 2.75 9.54
N LEU A 131 2.81 2.64 10.27
CA LEU A 131 1.47 2.43 9.72
C LEU A 131 0.76 3.76 9.46
N SER A 132 1.48 4.90 9.49
CA SER A 132 0.87 6.19 9.20
C SER A 132 0.34 6.26 7.75
N PRO A 133 -0.78 6.96 7.49
CA PRO A 133 -1.36 7.06 6.15
C PRO A 133 -0.36 7.51 5.07
N SER A 134 0.50 8.51 5.34
CA SER A 134 1.50 8.97 4.37
C SER A 134 2.56 7.91 4.06
N ARG A 135 3.00 7.10 5.03
CA ARG A 135 3.96 6.01 4.76
C ARG A 135 3.31 4.89 3.95
N ASN A 136 2.06 4.56 4.25
CA ASN A 136 1.30 3.63 3.44
C ASN A 136 1.11 4.17 2.01
N ALA A 137 0.89 5.48 1.86
CA ALA A 137 0.79 6.12 0.55
C ALA A 137 2.06 5.93 -0.28
N ILE A 138 3.25 6.16 0.32
CA ILE A 138 4.55 5.94 -0.32
C ILE A 138 4.67 4.49 -0.84
N ASN A 139 4.24 3.50 -0.06
CA ASN A 139 4.28 2.09 -0.47
C ASN A 139 3.38 1.76 -1.69
N HIS A 140 2.34 2.56 -1.90
CA HIS A 140 1.40 2.42 -3.02
C HIS A 140 1.76 3.28 -4.24
N LEU A 141 2.73 4.20 -4.16
CA LEU A 141 3.10 5.11 -5.26
C LEU A 141 3.45 4.40 -6.57
N ARG A 142 4.14 3.27 -6.47
CA ARG A 142 4.47 2.40 -7.62
C ARG A 142 3.27 1.88 -8.42
N LEU A 143 2.05 2.01 -7.89
CA LEU A 143 0.80 1.65 -8.58
C LEU A 143 0.15 2.86 -9.27
N LEU A 144 0.56 4.09 -8.97
CA LEU A 144 -0.12 5.33 -9.36
C LEU A 144 0.50 6.03 -10.56
N PHE A 145 1.77 5.75 -10.88
CA PHE A 145 2.49 6.42 -11.97
C PHE A 145 2.65 5.64 -13.30
N PRO A 146 1.94 4.54 -13.59
CA PRO A 146 2.28 3.71 -14.75
C PRO A 146 2.10 4.46 -16.09
N SER A 147 1.24 5.48 -16.15
CA SER A 147 0.85 6.12 -17.42
C SER A 147 1.51 7.46 -17.75
N ASN A 148 2.30 8.06 -16.84
CA ASN A 148 2.85 9.39 -17.11
C ASN A 148 4.17 9.69 -16.40
N THR A 149 5.20 10.02 -17.18
CA THR A 149 6.54 10.45 -16.74
C THR A 149 6.63 11.95 -16.43
N ILE A 150 5.64 12.76 -16.85
CA ILE A 150 5.62 14.22 -16.68
C ILE A 150 5.21 14.62 -15.26
N ILE A 151 4.44 13.78 -14.57
CA ILE A 151 4.03 14.07 -13.20
C ILE A 151 5.07 13.54 -12.23
N SER A 152 5.74 14.45 -11.57
CA SER A 152 6.72 14.15 -10.54
C SER A 152 6.11 13.99 -9.15
N GLU A 153 4.84 14.33 -8.93
CA GLU A 153 4.31 14.54 -7.57
C GLU A 153 2.80 14.24 -7.42
N LEU A 154 2.41 13.74 -6.24
CA LEU A 154 1.04 13.63 -5.74
C LEU A 154 0.84 14.63 -4.61
N GLN A 155 -0.14 15.52 -4.77
CA GLN A 155 -0.43 16.59 -3.81
C GLN A 155 -1.56 16.15 -2.88
N ALA A 156 -1.42 16.41 -1.59
CA ALA A 156 -2.50 16.19 -0.63
C ALA A 156 -3.66 17.19 -0.89
N THR A 157 -4.88 16.68 -1.05
CA THR A 157 -6.08 17.46 -1.40
C THR A 157 -7.20 17.34 -0.37
N GLY A 158 -7.32 16.20 0.32
CA GLY A 158 -8.34 15.93 1.32
C GLY A 158 -7.71 15.34 2.58
N LEU A 159 -8.03 15.89 3.74
CA LEU A 159 -7.25 15.72 4.96
C LEU A 159 -8.19 15.69 6.17
N ILE A 160 -8.16 14.60 6.94
CA ILE A 160 -8.96 14.44 8.18
C ILE A 160 -8.02 14.29 9.38
N GLY A 161 -8.34 14.89 10.54
CA GLY A 161 -7.55 14.73 11.78
C GLY A 161 -6.24 15.53 11.78
N ASN A 162 -5.24 15.10 12.57
CA ASN A 162 -3.96 15.80 12.61
C ASN A 162 -3.11 15.54 11.37
N THR A 163 -3.31 16.36 10.35
CA THR A 163 -2.64 16.22 9.05
C THR A 163 -1.30 16.94 8.98
N LYS A 164 -0.97 17.71 10.02
CA LYS A 164 0.36 18.33 10.21
C LYS A 164 1.28 17.46 11.07
N ALA A 165 0.83 16.27 11.48
CA ALA A 165 1.64 15.35 12.26
C ALA A 165 2.91 15.01 11.49
N LYS A 166 4.05 15.38 12.07
CA LYS A 166 5.39 15.08 11.59
C LYS A 166 5.95 13.97 12.44
N THR A 167 6.45 12.94 11.77
CA THR A 167 7.07 11.81 12.45
C THR A 167 8.31 11.37 11.72
N LYS A 168 9.38 11.14 12.46
CA LYS A 168 10.46 10.26 12.04
C LYS A 168 10.40 8.99 12.88
N ARG A 169 10.52 7.83 12.25
CA ARG A 169 10.52 6.56 12.98
C ARG A 169 11.74 6.55 13.90
N ALA A 170 11.57 6.17 15.17
CA ALA A 170 12.71 5.94 16.04
C ALA A 170 13.62 4.87 15.42
N SER A 171 14.89 5.20 15.19
CA SER A 171 15.90 4.24 14.72
C SER A 171 16.16 3.23 15.82
N GLN A 172 15.84 1.96 15.58
CA GLN A 172 16.11 0.87 16.52
C GLN A 172 16.58 -0.38 15.76
N ALA A 173 17.62 -1.03 16.28
CA ALA A 173 18.14 -2.28 15.74
C ALA A 173 17.05 -3.36 15.68
N GLY A 174 17.04 -4.19 14.63
CA GLY A 174 16.05 -5.26 14.46
C GLY A 174 14.72 -4.84 13.82
N THR A 175 14.61 -3.61 13.31
CA THR A 175 13.45 -3.20 12.51
C THR A 175 13.47 -3.93 11.16
N LEU A 176 12.47 -4.77 10.90
CA LEU A 176 12.38 -5.56 9.65
C LEU A 176 11.95 -4.73 8.42
N HIS A 177 11.63 -3.45 8.60
CA HIS A 177 11.07 -2.60 7.55
C HIS A 177 11.90 -1.33 7.34
N ALA A 178 12.45 -1.19 6.13
CA ALA A 178 13.07 0.06 5.65
C ALA A 178 12.07 1.23 5.72
N ASP A 179 12.56 2.44 5.97
CA ASP A 179 11.70 3.63 5.95
C ASP A 179 11.48 3.98 4.49
N PRO A 180 10.23 4.04 4.00
CA PRO A 180 10.01 4.53 2.65
C PRO A 180 10.52 5.96 2.46
N ALA A 181 10.60 6.76 3.54
CA ALA A 181 11.03 8.16 3.53
C ALA A 181 12.54 8.38 3.74
N ALA A 182 13.40 7.40 3.43
CA ALA A 182 14.87 7.51 3.58
C ALA A 182 15.36 7.94 4.99
N GLY A 183 14.55 7.70 6.04
CA GLY A 183 14.87 8.08 7.42
C GLY A 183 14.63 9.55 7.76
N GLY A 184 13.96 10.30 6.88
CA GLY A 184 13.56 11.69 7.12
C GLY A 184 12.32 11.85 8.01
N ILE A 185 12.07 13.08 8.43
CA ILE A 185 10.79 13.49 9.03
C ILE A 185 9.76 13.52 7.90
N LEU A 186 8.64 12.81 8.08
CA LEU A 186 7.51 12.82 7.14
C LEU A 186 6.30 13.47 7.80
N SER A 187 5.72 14.46 7.12
CA SER A 187 4.44 15.05 7.48
C SER A 187 3.28 14.30 6.84
N GLU A 188 2.17 14.25 7.55
CA GLU A 188 0.96 13.59 7.10
C GLU A 188 0.24 14.30 5.93
N ASN A 189 0.70 15.49 5.55
CA ASN A 189 0.24 16.27 4.41
C ASN A 189 1.34 16.56 3.38
N ASP A 190 2.48 15.87 3.46
CA ASP A 190 3.58 16.07 2.52
C ASP A 190 3.16 15.73 1.08
N THR A 191 3.74 16.47 0.13
CA THR A 191 3.67 16.12 -1.29
C THR A 191 4.55 14.89 -1.53
N LEU A 192 4.01 13.89 -2.22
CA LEU A 192 4.69 12.62 -2.43
C LEU A 192 5.34 12.60 -3.81
N SER A 193 6.66 12.41 -3.85
CA SER A 193 7.42 12.35 -5.10
C SER A 193 7.16 11.06 -5.88
N ARG A 194 7.29 11.13 -7.20
CA ARG A 194 7.15 10.01 -8.13
C ARG A 194 8.15 8.92 -7.79
N VAL A 195 7.67 7.69 -7.81
CA VAL A 195 8.47 6.47 -7.78
C VAL A 195 8.26 5.76 -9.10
N GLU A 196 9.29 5.08 -9.59
CA GLU A 196 9.14 4.26 -10.79
C GLU A 196 8.03 3.23 -10.60
N PRO A 197 7.03 3.19 -11.50
CA PRO A 197 5.95 2.24 -11.40
C PRO A 197 6.49 0.82 -11.64
N ILE A 198 5.78 -0.18 -11.15
CA ILE A 198 6.16 -1.60 -11.34
C ILE A 198 5.63 -2.20 -12.66
N TYR A 199 4.70 -1.52 -13.31
CA TYR A 199 4.05 -1.96 -14.56
C TYR A 199 3.71 -0.77 -15.46
N THR A 200 3.45 -1.03 -16.74
CA THR A 200 2.86 -0.06 -17.68
C THR A 200 1.35 -0.29 -17.80
N PRO A 201 0.52 0.70 -18.12
CA PRO A 201 -0.94 0.56 -18.26
C PRO A 201 -1.32 -0.15 -19.57
N GLU A 202 -0.39 -0.87 -20.19
CA GLU A 202 -0.62 -1.67 -21.39
C GLU A 202 -1.06 -3.09 -21.01
N VAL A 203 -1.86 -3.68 -21.89
CA VAL A 203 -2.19 -5.10 -21.87
C VAL A 203 -1.73 -5.69 -23.19
N ILE A 204 -1.00 -6.81 -23.08
CA ILE A 204 -0.56 -7.60 -24.22
C ILE A 204 -1.43 -8.85 -24.30
N GLU A 205 -2.09 -9.05 -25.43
CA GLU A 205 -2.95 -10.18 -25.72
C GLU A 205 -2.47 -10.92 -26.96
N PHE A 206 -2.44 -12.25 -26.91
CA PHE A 206 -2.11 -13.11 -28.05
C PHE A 206 -2.49 -14.56 -27.75
N GLU A 207 -2.49 -15.39 -28.79
CA GLU A 207 -2.58 -16.84 -28.67
C GLU A 207 -1.20 -17.46 -28.91
N TYR A 208 -0.83 -18.45 -28.10
CA TYR A 208 0.43 -19.16 -28.24
C TYR A 208 0.30 -20.62 -27.83
N PRO A 209 0.77 -21.58 -28.65
CA PRO A 209 0.78 -22.98 -28.27
C PRO A 209 1.84 -23.22 -27.19
N ILE A 210 1.46 -23.94 -26.14
CA ILE A 210 2.39 -24.34 -25.08
C ILE A 210 2.24 -25.82 -24.75
N SER A 211 3.33 -26.42 -24.28
CA SER A 211 3.32 -27.81 -23.82
C SER A 211 2.50 -27.98 -22.54
N GLN A 212 2.09 -29.21 -22.23
CA GLN A 212 1.42 -29.51 -20.96
C GLN A 212 2.33 -29.17 -19.77
N SER A 213 3.63 -29.46 -19.86
CA SER A 213 4.59 -29.17 -18.78
C SER A 213 4.78 -27.67 -18.55
N ASP A 214 4.76 -26.85 -19.60
CA ASP A 214 4.79 -25.38 -19.45
C ASP A 214 3.50 -24.85 -18.82
N TRP A 215 2.35 -25.44 -19.16
CA TRP A 215 1.08 -25.11 -18.51
C TRP A 215 1.06 -25.49 -17.01
N ASP A 216 1.62 -26.64 -16.66
CA ASP A 216 1.73 -27.08 -15.26
C ASP A 216 2.66 -26.15 -14.48
N ARG A 217 3.78 -25.73 -15.07
CA ARG A 217 4.69 -24.71 -14.49
C ARG A 217 4.00 -23.37 -14.30
N LEU A 218 3.23 -22.91 -15.29
CA LEU A 218 2.46 -21.67 -15.20
C LEU A 218 1.45 -21.69 -14.05
N ASN A 219 0.83 -22.85 -13.80
CA ASN A 219 -0.11 -23.02 -12.70
C ASN A 219 0.57 -23.13 -11.34
N ALA A 220 1.77 -23.73 -11.28
CA ALA A 220 2.56 -23.82 -10.06
C ALA A 220 3.12 -22.46 -9.61
N ASP A 221 3.46 -21.58 -10.56
CA ASP A 221 3.92 -20.22 -10.29
C ASP A 221 3.19 -19.19 -11.16
N ARG A 222 2.00 -18.78 -10.70
CA ARG A 222 1.19 -17.74 -11.37
C ARG A 222 1.74 -16.33 -11.23
N TYR A 223 2.72 -16.11 -10.35
CA TYR A 223 3.31 -14.80 -10.11
C TYR A 223 4.65 -14.62 -10.81
N GLY A 224 5.18 -15.67 -11.44
CA GLY A 224 6.39 -15.62 -12.25
C GLY A 224 6.27 -14.69 -13.46
N LEU A 225 7.40 -14.13 -13.88
CA LEU A 225 7.47 -13.31 -15.09
C LEU A 225 7.50 -14.19 -16.34
N ILE A 226 6.72 -13.76 -17.34
CA ILE A 226 6.73 -14.31 -18.69
C ILE A 226 7.39 -13.28 -19.60
N THR A 227 8.46 -13.66 -20.28
CA THR A 227 9.15 -12.75 -21.20
C THR A 227 8.53 -12.88 -22.59
N VAL A 228 8.00 -11.80 -23.14
CA VAL A 228 7.44 -11.74 -24.50
C VAL A 228 8.26 -10.79 -25.36
N ASN A 229 8.91 -11.29 -26.41
CA ASN A 229 9.80 -10.50 -27.27
C ASN A 229 10.79 -9.63 -26.45
N SER A 230 11.47 -10.24 -25.49
CA SER A 230 12.41 -9.60 -24.55
C SER A 230 11.80 -8.63 -23.52
N VAL A 231 10.48 -8.45 -23.51
CA VAL A 231 9.78 -7.64 -22.50
C VAL A 231 9.28 -8.54 -21.38
N PRO A 232 9.71 -8.36 -20.12
CA PRO A 232 9.16 -9.10 -18.99
C PRO A 232 7.74 -8.64 -18.69
N CYS A 233 6.81 -9.59 -18.55
CA CYS A 233 5.41 -9.32 -18.28
C CYS A 233 4.89 -10.16 -17.11
N TRP A 234 3.97 -9.58 -16.35
CA TRP A 234 3.18 -10.29 -15.34
C TRP A 234 1.99 -10.98 -16.02
N LEU A 235 1.67 -12.19 -15.58
CA LEU A 235 0.46 -12.88 -16.00
C LEU A 235 -0.77 -12.20 -15.38
N SER A 236 -1.70 -11.73 -16.22
CA SER A 236 -3.02 -11.30 -15.74
C SER A 236 -4.00 -12.46 -15.85
N GLU A 237 -4.12 -13.05 -17.04
CA GLU A 237 -5.03 -14.14 -17.33
C GLU A 237 -4.40 -15.09 -18.35
N ALA A 238 -4.68 -16.39 -18.23
CA ALA A 238 -4.39 -17.36 -19.27
C ALA A 238 -5.47 -18.44 -19.31
N SER A 239 -5.88 -18.82 -20.51
CA SER A 239 -6.86 -19.88 -20.75
C SER A 239 -6.36 -20.80 -21.85
N ARG A 240 -6.21 -22.10 -21.55
CA ARG A 240 -5.70 -23.12 -22.46
C ARG A 240 -6.82 -24.00 -22.98
N SER A 241 -6.87 -24.19 -24.30
CA SER A 241 -7.71 -25.19 -24.94
C SER A 241 -7.08 -26.58 -24.77
N PRO A 242 -7.74 -27.54 -24.09
CA PRO A 242 -7.20 -28.89 -23.93
C PRO A 242 -7.09 -29.66 -25.26
N LEU A 243 -7.96 -29.33 -26.22
CA LEU A 243 -8.04 -30.00 -27.52
C LEU A 243 -6.93 -29.56 -28.47
N THR A 244 -6.58 -28.26 -28.46
CA THR A 244 -5.62 -27.69 -29.42
C THR A 244 -4.27 -27.36 -28.79
N GLY A 245 -4.16 -27.34 -27.46
CA GLY A 245 -2.96 -26.92 -26.74
C GLY A 245 -2.64 -25.44 -26.84
N ILE A 246 -3.50 -24.66 -27.53
CA ILE A 246 -3.37 -23.22 -27.68
C ILE A 246 -3.82 -22.53 -26.40
N THR A 247 -3.01 -21.58 -25.93
CA THR A 247 -3.30 -20.77 -24.76
C THR A 247 -3.51 -19.32 -25.18
N LYS A 248 -4.63 -18.74 -24.76
CA LYS A 248 -4.88 -17.30 -24.84
C LYS A 248 -4.22 -16.64 -23.64
N PHE A 249 -3.31 -15.71 -23.89
CA PHE A 249 -2.60 -14.97 -22.86
C PHE A 249 -3.09 -13.54 -22.79
N LYS A 250 -3.19 -13.02 -21.56
CA LYS A 250 -3.34 -11.60 -21.26
C LYS A 250 -2.31 -11.21 -20.22
N LEU A 251 -1.37 -10.37 -20.60
CA LEU A 251 -0.19 -10.04 -19.82
C LEU A 251 -0.08 -8.53 -19.61
N ILE A 252 0.56 -8.13 -18.51
CA ILE A 252 0.82 -6.73 -18.17
C ILE A 252 2.33 -6.54 -18.22
N PRO A 253 2.87 -5.66 -19.09
CA PRO A 253 4.30 -5.43 -19.13
C PRO A 253 4.80 -4.85 -17.81
N LYS A 254 5.93 -5.39 -17.35
CA LYS A 254 6.69 -4.80 -16.26
C LYS A 254 7.30 -3.50 -16.79
N ASN A 255 7.31 -2.47 -15.96
CA ASN A 255 8.05 -1.25 -16.27
C ASN A 255 9.56 -1.56 -16.14
N VAL A 256 10.33 -1.30 -17.20
CA VAL A 256 11.76 -1.62 -17.29
C VAL A 256 12.58 -0.34 -17.16
#